data_AF-A0A9C6T0B6-F1
#
_entry.id   AF-A0A9C6T0B6-F1
#
_cell.length_a   1.000
_cell.length_b   1.000
_cell.length_c   1.000
_cell.angle_alpha   90.00
_cell.angle_beta   90.00
_cell.angle_gamma   90.00
#
_symmetry.space_group_name_H-M   'P 1'
#
loop_
_entity.id
_entity.type
_entity.pdbx_description
1 polymer ?
#
loop_
_entity_poly.entity_id
_entity_poly.type
_entity_poly.pdbx_seq_one_letter_code
_entity_poly.pdbx_strand_id
1 'polypeptide(L)'
;MTRGVVACKKRWYKINKAVAQFAGCYDQASQNIRSGSNANDIKELAYKLYSTNYGQKFTFERHWNMLRLEQKWRSQLPTQRSKKSKRRGKGKAQMSEDFSERKSSVVKKLSLMEDIENVREKELMEREKEREEEKEHRAKMMAIKEKELQIQAAMKEQELQTQRYIKEIEIKAKEREMDMQILNSDTSTMSEKRRALHEIACEKIMAKWFT
;
A
#
# COMPACT_ATOMS: atom_id res chain seq x y z
N MET A 1 -14.96 -22.27 10.36
CA MET A 1 -16.27 -21.75 9.89
C MET A 1 -16.11 -21.15 8.50
N THR A 2 -16.45 -21.92 7.45
CA THR A 2 -16.46 -21.42 6.07
C THR A 2 -17.65 -20.47 5.91
N ARG A 3 -17.38 -19.16 5.78
CA ARG A 3 -18.44 -18.18 5.47
C ARG A 3 -19.06 -18.57 4.13
N GLY A 4 -20.34 -18.93 4.13
CA GLY A 4 -21.06 -19.33 2.91
C GLY A 4 -20.96 -18.26 1.82
N VAL A 5 -20.86 -18.68 0.56
CA VAL A 5 -20.67 -17.82 -0.63
C VAL A 5 -21.66 -16.65 -0.66
N VAL A 6 -22.90 -16.88 -0.23
CA VAL A 6 -23.96 -15.87 -0.13
C VAL A 6 -23.61 -14.75 0.87
N ALA A 7 -23.02 -15.10 2.02
CA ALA A 7 -22.59 -14.13 3.02
C ALA A 7 -21.44 -13.25 2.51
N CYS A 8 -20.48 -13.86 1.79
CA CYS A 8 -19.38 -13.14 1.15
C CYS A 8 -19.89 -12.16 0.09
N LYS A 9 -20.84 -12.58 -0.77
CA LYS A 9 -21.45 -11.72 -1.79
C LYS A 9 -22.22 -10.54 -1.20
N LYS A 10 -23.00 -10.77 -0.14
CA LYS A 10 -23.72 -9.70 0.59
C LYS A 10 -22.75 -8.70 1.21
N ARG A 11 -21.66 -9.17 1.83
CA ARG A 11 -20.65 -8.32 2.43
C ARG A 11 -19.91 -7.49 1.38
N TRP A 12 -19.53 -8.11 0.27
CA TRP A 12 -18.90 -7.43 -0.87
C TRP A 12 -19.78 -6.30 -1.41
N TYR A 13 -21.08 -6.55 -1.61
CA TYR A 13 -22.02 -5.53 -2.08
C TYR A 13 -22.11 -4.33 -1.12
N LYS A 14 -22.15 -4.58 0.19
CA LYS A 14 -22.16 -3.51 1.21
C LYS A 14 -20.90 -2.64 1.14
N ILE A 15 -19.73 -3.27 1.02
CA ILE A 15 -18.44 -2.56 0.93
C ILE A 15 -18.40 -1.74 -0.37
N ASN A 16 -18.72 -2.35 -1.51
CA ASN A 16 -18.70 -1.65 -2.80
C ASN A 16 -19.68 -0.49 -2.85
N LYS A 17 -20.88 -0.64 -2.27
CA LYS A 17 -21.85 0.46 -2.17
C LYS A 17 -21.25 1.64 -1.40
N ALA A 18 -20.68 1.40 -0.22
CA ALA A 18 -20.07 2.45 0.59
C ALA A 18 -18.88 3.12 -0.11
N VAL A 19 -18.04 2.32 -0.78
CA VAL A 19 -16.89 2.81 -1.55
C VAL A 19 -17.34 3.68 -2.74
N ALA A 20 -18.36 3.27 -3.49
CA ALA A 20 -18.89 4.03 -4.62
C ALA A 20 -19.51 5.36 -4.17
N GLN A 21 -20.24 5.35 -3.06
CA GLN A 21 -20.78 6.56 -2.43
C GLN A 21 -19.66 7.53 -2.00
N PHE A 22 -18.60 7.01 -1.39
CA PHE A 22 -17.44 7.81 -1.00
C PHE A 22 -16.66 8.35 -2.20
N ALA A 23 -16.53 7.57 -3.27
CA ALA A 23 -15.93 8.03 -4.53
C ALA A 23 -16.67 9.24 -5.10
N GLY A 24 -18.01 9.23 -5.13
CA GLY A 24 -18.80 10.39 -5.56
C GLY A 24 -18.58 11.63 -4.68
N CYS A 25 -18.47 11.46 -3.36
CA CYS A 25 -18.11 12.56 -2.45
C CYS A 25 -16.69 13.08 -2.69
N TYR A 26 -15.74 12.20 -3.01
CA TYR A 26 -14.37 12.57 -3.36
C TYR A 26 -14.29 13.33 -4.68
N ASP A 27 -15.06 12.93 -5.70
CA ASP A 27 -15.12 13.63 -6.97
C ASP A 27 -15.74 15.03 -6.80
N GLN A 28 -16.79 15.15 -5.98
CA GLN A 28 -17.40 16.43 -5.62
C GLN A 28 -16.42 17.34 -4.84
N ALA A 29 -15.65 16.78 -3.91
CA ALA A 29 -14.59 17.50 -3.20
C ALA A 29 -13.48 17.97 -4.15
N SER A 30 -13.10 17.12 -5.12
CA SER A 30 -12.07 17.42 -6.11
C SER A 30 -12.49 18.51 -7.09
N GLN A 31 -13.79 18.71 -7.31
CA GLN A 31 -14.29 19.82 -8.13
C GLN A 31 -14.30 21.17 -7.39
N ASN A 32 -14.22 21.15 -6.05
CA ASN A 32 -14.21 22.35 -5.20
C ASN A 32 -12.79 22.80 -4.81
N ILE A 33 -11.76 22.38 -5.57
CA ILE A 33 -10.37 22.74 -5.30
C ILE A 33 -10.19 24.26 -5.45
N ARG A 34 -9.84 24.92 -4.35
CA ARG A 34 -9.31 26.29 -4.33
C ARG A 34 -7.79 26.22 -4.56
N SER A 35 -7.22 27.17 -5.30
CA SER A 35 -5.79 27.20 -5.61
C SER A 35 -4.94 26.97 -4.34
N GLY A 36 -4.10 25.93 -4.34
CA GLY A 36 -3.26 25.55 -3.19
C GLY A 36 -3.78 24.40 -2.33
N SER A 37 -4.92 23.77 -2.65
CA SER A 37 -5.42 22.61 -1.89
C SER A 37 -4.62 21.35 -2.18
N ASN A 38 -4.18 20.63 -1.15
CA ASN A 38 -3.44 19.38 -1.26
C ASN A 38 -4.39 18.16 -1.33
N ALA A 39 -3.86 16.97 -1.68
CA ALA A 39 -4.67 15.75 -1.80
C ALA A 39 -5.31 15.28 -0.47
N ASN A 40 -4.69 15.62 0.67
CA ASN A 40 -5.25 15.35 1.99
C ASN A 40 -6.45 16.26 2.29
N ASP A 41 -6.42 17.52 1.87
CA ASP A 41 -7.52 18.48 2.04
C ASP A 41 -8.76 18.03 1.27
N ILE A 42 -8.58 17.53 0.04
CA ILE A 42 -9.65 16.97 -0.78
C ILE A 42 -10.27 15.75 -0.09
N LYS A 43 -9.42 14.89 0.49
CA LYS A 43 -9.87 13.68 1.19
C LYS A 43 -10.62 14.03 2.48
N GLU A 44 -10.16 15.02 3.23
CA GLU A 44 -10.84 15.50 4.43
C GLU A 44 -12.22 16.09 4.10
N LEU A 45 -12.30 16.88 3.01
CA LEU A 45 -13.56 17.41 2.52
C LEU A 45 -14.51 16.28 2.08
N ALA A 46 -13.99 15.24 1.41
CA ALA A 46 -14.77 14.07 1.02
C ALA A 46 -15.35 13.32 2.24
N TYR A 47 -14.59 13.19 3.33
CA TYR A 47 -15.09 12.62 4.59
C TYR A 47 -16.21 13.46 5.20
N LYS A 48 -16.06 14.78 5.21
CA LYS A 48 -17.10 15.70 5.69
C LYS A 48 -18.38 15.57 4.84
N LEU A 49 -18.25 15.60 3.51
CA LEU A 49 -19.37 15.40 2.58
C LEU A 49 -20.05 14.04 2.77
N TYR A 50 -19.29 12.97 2.96
CA TYR A 50 -19.85 11.63 3.19
C TYR A 50 -20.63 11.55 4.50
N SER A 51 -20.09 12.11 5.58
CA SER A 51 -20.78 12.15 6.88
C SER A 51 -22.06 12.97 6.81
N THR A 52 -22.05 14.10 6.11
CA THR A 52 -23.24 14.93 5.92
C THR A 52 -24.29 14.23 5.06
N ASN A 53 -23.89 13.59 3.96
CA ASN A 53 -24.83 12.98 3.01
C ASN A 53 -25.43 11.66 3.50
N TYR A 54 -24.69 10.88 4.29
CA TYR A 54 -25.09 9.52 4.68
C TYR A 54 -25.23 9.31 6.19
N GLY A 55 -24.96 10.33 7.01
CA GLY A 55 -25.10 10.28 8.48
C GLY A 55 -24.14 9.30 9.17
N GLN A 56 -23.10 8.83 8.48
CA GLN A 56 -22.17 7.83 9.00
C GLN A 56 -20.74 8.14 8.56
N LYS A 57 -19.77 7.75 9.39
CA LYS A 57 -18.34 7.86 9.05
C LYS A 57 -17.97 6.76 8.06
N PHE A 58 -17.20 7.13 7.04
CA PHE A 58 -16.66 6.14 6.10
C PHE A 58 -15.57 5.29 6.78
N THR A 59 -15.72 3.97 6.74
CA THR A 59 -14.83 3.01 7.45
C THR A 59 -14.05 2.09 6.51
N PHE A 60 -14.30 2.15 5.19
CA PHE A 60 -13.69 1.25 4.20
C PHE A 60 -12.52 1.91 3.45
N GLU A 61 -11.72 2.72 4.16
CA GLU A 61 -10.60 3.48 3.59
C GLU A 61 -9.60 2.61 2.82
N ARG A 62 -9.19 1.49 3.42
CA ARG A 62 -8.26 0.55 2.78
C ARG A 62 -8.80 0.01 1.45
N HIS A 63 -10.11 -0.26 1.36
CA HIS A 63 -10.73 -0.78 0.14
C HIS A 63 -10.83 0.29 -0.94
N TRP A 64 -11.20 1.52 -0.56
CA TRP A 64 -11.25 2.64 -1.49
C TRP A 64 -9.86 3.01 -2.04
N ASN A 65 -8.83 3.06 -1.18
CA ASN A 65 -7.44 3.29 -1.62
C ASN A 65 -6.98 2.21 -2.62
N MET A 66 -7.28 0.92 -2.37
CA MET A 66 -6.95 -0.15 -3.31
C MET A 66 -7.67 0.01 -4.67
N LEU A 67 -8.95 0.39 -4.66
CA LEU A 67 -9.75 0.52 -5.88
C LEU A 67 -9.40 1.76 -6.72
N ARG A 68 -9.00 2.86 -6.09
CA ARG A 68 -8.59 4.09 -6.79
C ARG A 68 -7.23 3.96 -7.50
N LEU A 69 -6.38 3.05 -7.02
CA LEU A 69 -5.07 2.74 -7.59
C LEU A 69 -5.16 1.78 -8.79
N GLU A 70 -6.27 1.06 -8.93
CA GLU A 70 -6.50 0.14 -10.05
C GLU A 70 -6.84 0.91 -11.34
N GLN A 71 -5.96 0.77 -12.34
CA GLN A 71 -6.03 1.48 -13.63
C GLN A 71 -7.37 1.29 -14.37
N LYS A 72 -8.04 0.15 -14.14
CA LYS A 72 -9.32 -0.22 -14.76
C LYS A 72 -10.49 0.71 -14.37
N TRP A 73 -10.37 1.43 -13.24
CA TRP A 73 -11.45 2.27 -12.69
C TRP A 73 -11.26 3.77 -12.94
N ARG A 74 -10.08 4.21 -13.41
CA ARG A 74 -9.84 5.60 -13.83
C ARG A 74 -10.48 5.95 -15.17
N SER A 75 -10.73 4.96 -16.03
CA SER A 75 -11.22 5.14 -17.40
C SER A 75 -12.74 5.35 -17.55
N GLN A 76 -13.51 5.31 -16.45
CA GLN A 76 -14.97 5.33 -16.49
C GLN A 76 -15.61 6.68 -16.11
N LEU A 77 -14.82 7.74 -15.88
CA LEU A 77 -15.38 9.07 -15.66
C LEU A 77 -15.91 9.64 -16.99
N PRO A 78 -17.21 9.96 -17.10
CA PRO A 78 -17.75 10.57 -18.31
C PRO A 78 -17.18 11.98 -18.46
N THR A 79 -16.29 12.19 -19.42
CA THR A 79 -15.96 13.53 -19.91
C THR A 79 -17.25 14.18 -20.39
N GLN A 80 -17.77 15.16 -19.66
CA GLN A 80 -18.92 15.97 -20.09
C GLN A 80 -18.62 16.64 -21.43
N ARG A 81 -19.06 16.04 -22.54
CA ARG A 81 -19.23 16.75 -23.81
C ARG A 81 -20.53 17.54 -23.75
N SER A 82 -20.40 18.86 -23.76
CA SER A 82 -21.51 19.81 -23.76
C SER A 82 -22.45 19.58 -24.95
N LYS A 83 -23.75 19.44 -24.65
CA LYS A 83 -24.83 19.38 -25.66
C LYS A 83 -25.05 20.77 -26.23
N LYS A 84 -24.69 21.02 -27.50
CA LYS A 84 -25.09 22.24 -28.22
C LYS A 84 -26.41 22.01 -28.95
N SER A 85 -27.49 22.55 -28.36
CA SER A 85 -28.84 22.61 -28.95
C SER A 85 -28.84 23.51 -30.19
N LYS A 86 -29.42 23.00 -31.28
CA LYS A 86 -29.50 23.63 -32.60
C LYS A 86 -30.86 24.34 -32.71
N ARG A 87 -30.88 25.68 -32.67
CA ARG A 87 -32.07 26.48 -33.03
C ARG A 87 -31.94 26.99 -34.47
N ARG A 88 -32.89 26.57 -35.31
CA ARG A 88 -33.16 27.05 -36.67
C ARG A 88 -33.84 28.43 -36.62
N GLY A 89 -33.42 29.35 -37.48
CA GLY A 89 -34.14 30.57 -37.84
C GLY A 89 -33.74 30.95 -39.27
N LYS A 90 -34.75 31.20 -40.13
CA LYS A 90 -34.67 31.35 -41.59
C LYS A 90 -34.92 32.83 -41.92
N GLY A 91 -34.14 33.45 -42.81
CA GLY A 91 -34.40 34.79 -43.34
C GLY A 91 -33.46 35.11 -44.52
N LYS A 92 -34.05 35.42 -45.68
CA LYS A 92 -33.37 35.73 -46.96
C LYS A 92 -32.87 37.17 -46.98
N ALA A 93 -31.76 37.44 -47.68
CA ALA A 93 -31.68 38.32 -48.86
C ALA A 93 -30.26 38.88 -49.08
N GLN A 94 -29.75 38.61 -50.30
CA GLN A 94 -28.98 39.48 -51.20
C GLN A 94 -27.74 40.29 -50.74
N MET A 95 -26.68 40.03 -51.52
CA MET A 95 -25.75 40.95 -52.19
C MET A 95 -24.45 41.40 -51.52
N SER A 96 -23.42 41.19 -52.34
CA SER A 96 -22.10 41.80 -52.51
C SER A 96 -21.09 41.88 -51.36
N GLU A 97 -19.86 41.70 -51.83
CA GLU A 97 -18.59 42.14 -51.30
C GLU A 97 -17.81 41.24 -50.33
N ASP A 98 -16.54 41.20 -50.69
CA ASP A 98 -15.35 40.75 -50.00
C ASP A 98 -15.00 39.25 -49.94
N PHE A 99 -14.26 38.81 -50.98
CA PHE A 99 -13.55 37.53 -51.02
C PHE A 99 -12.22 37.55 -50.25
N SER A 100 -11.78 38.71 -49.73
CA SER A 100 -10.48 38.87 -49.04
C SER A 100 -10.55 38.57 -47.54
N GLU A 101 -11.65 38.95 -46.88
CA GLU A 101 -11.84 38.72 -45.44
C GLU A 101 -12.03 37.24 -45.07
N ARG A 102 -12.60 36.44 -45.98
CA ARG A 102 -12.86 35.00 -45.77
C ARG A 102 -11.58 34.16 -45.76
N LYS A 103 -10.53 34.55 -46.49
CA LYS A 103 -9.22 33.88 -46.43
C LYS A 103 -8.46 34.21 -45.14
N SER A 104 -8.47 35.48 -44.71
CA SER A 104 -7.87 35.92 -43.45
C SER A 104 -8.52 35.26 -42.22
N SER A 105 -9.85 35.12 -42.23
CA SER A 105 -10.59 34.39 -41.19
C SER A 105 -10.28 32.90 -41.15
N VAL A 106 -10.08 32.25 -42.30
CA VAL A 106 -9.79 30.80 -42.36
C VAL A 106 -8.35 30.52 -41.92
N VAL A 107 -7.38 31.36 -42.33
CA VAL A 107 -5.97 31.24 -41.92
C VAL A 107 -5.80 31.49 -40.41
N LYS A 108 -6.43 32.52 -39.83
CA LYS A 108 -6.44 32.74 -38.37
C LYS A 108 -7.10 31.60 -37.59
N LYS A 109 -8.14 30.98 -38.16
CA LYS A 109 -8.86 29.87 -37.53
C LYS A 109 -8.09 28.56 -37.60
N LEU A 110 -7.26 28.37 -38.63
CA LEU A 110 -6.33 27.24 -38.74
C LEU A 110 -5.16 27.41 -37.77
N SER A 111 -4.53 28.60 -37.69
CA SER A 111 -3.48 28.87 -36.70
C SER A 111 -3.97 28.72 -35.27
N LEU A 112 -5.16 29.24 -34.94
CA LEU A 112 -5.76 29.03 -33.61
C LEU A 112 -6.05 27.54 -33.31
N MET A 113 -6.34 26.73 -34.32
CA MET A 113 -6.61 25.31 -34.12
C MET A 113 -5.31 24.52 -33.88
N GLU A 114 -4.24 24.90 -34.57
CA GLU A 114 -2.89 24.38 -34.44
C GLU A 114 -2.25 24.80 -33.09
N ASP A 115 -2.50 26.03 -32.64
CA ASP A 115 -2.11 26.50 -31.30
C ASP A 115 -2.86 25.75 -30.18
N ILE A 116 -4.15 25.44 -30.37
CA ILE A 116 -4.94 24.63 -29.42
C ILE A 116 -4.47 23.17 -29.38
N GLU A 117 -4.05 22.62 -30.52
CA GLU A 117 -3.52 21.27 -30.64
C GLU A 117 -2.15 21.15 -29.95
N ASN A 118 -1.25 22.11 -30.19
CA ASN A 118 0.06 22.20 -29.52
C ASN A 118 -0.07 22.35 -28.00
N VAL A 119 -1.01 23.16 -27.51
CA VAL A 119 -1.29 23.28 -26.06
C VAL A 119 -1.77 21.96 -25.48
N ARG A 120 -2.65 21.22 -26.18
CA ARG A 120 -3.13 19.90 -25.74
C ARG A 120 -2.02 18.86 -25.70
N GLU A 121 -1.15 18.84 -26.70
CA GLU A 121 -0.04 17.89 -26.76
C GLU A 121 0.97 18.13 -25.63
N LYS A 122 1.27 19.41 -25.35
CA LYS A 122 2.15 19.80 -24.24
C LYS A 122 1.58 19.42 -22.87
N GLU A 123 0.28 19.64 -22.64
CA GLU A 123 -0.38 19.21 -21.41
C GLU A 123 -0.44 17.67 -21.27
N LEU A 124 -0.53 16.93 -22.37
CA LEU A 124 -0.51 15.46 -22.34
C LEU A 124 0.88 14.93 -21.96
N MET A 125 1.92 15.52 -22.54
CA MET A 125 3.32 15.20 -22.22
C MET A 125 3.67 15.52 -20.77
N GLU A 126 3.21 16.65 -20.23
CA GLU A 126 3.44 17.04 -18.84
C GLU A 126 2.72 16.10 -17.85
N ARG A 127 1.48 15.71 -18.13
CA ARG A 127 0.75 14.69 -17.35
C ARG A 127 1.41 13.31 -17.45
N GLU A 128 2.00 12.97 -18.58
CA GLU A 128 2.71 11.70 -18.74
C GLU A 128 4.01 11.68 -17.92
N LYS A 129 4.75 12.78 -17.92
CA LYS A 129 5.94 12.95 -17.08
C LYS A 129 5.61 12.85 -15.58
N GLU A 130 4.54 13.50 -15.13
CA GLU A 130 4.08 13.41 -13.73
C GLU A 130 3.71 11.97 -13.34
N ARG A 131 3.09 11.22 -14.25
CA ARG A 131 2.79 9.78 -14.03
C ARG A 131 4.05 8.92 -13.93
N GLU A 132 5.06 9.20 -14.73
CA GLU A 132 6.34 8.46 -14.66
C GLU A 132 7.09 8.79 -13.36
N GLU A 133 7.11 10.06 -12.94
CA GLU A 133 7.70 10.45 -11.65
C GLU A 133 6.94 9.81 -10.46
N GLU A 134 5.60 9.70 -10.54
CA GLU A 134 4.80 9.02 -9.52
C GLU A 134 5.12 7.51 -9.46
N LYS A 135 5.28 6.85 -10.62
CA LYS A 135 5.69 5.43 -10.68
C LYS A 135 7.10 5.24 -10.13
N GLU A 136 8.02 6.13 -10.46
CA GLU A 136 9.39 6.09 -9.95
C GLU A 136 9.42 6.28 -8.42
N HIS A 137 8.66 7.24 -7.90
CA HIS A 137 8.52 7.44 -6.45
C HIS A 137 7.93 6.21 -5.75
N ARG A 138 6.90 5.59 -6.35
CA ARG A 138 6.31 4.33 -5.84
C ARG A 138 7.33 3.20 -5.85
N ALA A 139 8.11 3.04 -6.93
CA ALA A 139 9.15 2.03 -7.02
C ALA A 139 10.23 2.23 -5.93
N LYS A 140 10.68 3.48 -5.72
CA LYS A 140 11.62 3.83 -4.63
C LYS A 140 11.05 3.50 -3.26
N MET A 141 9.78 3.84 -3.00
CA MET A 141 9.12 3.53 -1.73
C MET A 141 8.98 2.02 -1.49
N MET A 142 8.70 1.23 -2.54
CA MET A 142 8.65 -0.23 -2.42
C MET A 142 10.03 -0.82 -2.15
N ALA A 143 11.08 -0.32 -2.82
CA ALA A 143 12.46 -0.74 -2.58
C ALA A 143 12.94 -0.40 -1.16
N ILE A 144 12.56 0.76 -0.61
CA ILE A 144 12.87 1.14 0.78
C ILE A 144 12.18 0.18 1.76
N LYS A 145 10.88 -0.08 1.58
CA LYS A 145 10.13 -1.02 2.43
C LYS A 145 10.69 -2.44 2.36
N GLU A 146 11.12 -2.89 1.19
CA GLU A 146 11.75 -4.19 1.02
C GLU A 146 13.07 -4.27 1.80
N LYS A 147 13.92 -3.23 1.70
CA LYS A 147 15.16 -3.16 2.50
C LYS A 147 14.89 -3.11 4.00
N GLU A 148 13.89 -2.34 4.44
CA GLU A 148 13.49 -2.32 5.86
C GLU A 148 13.05 -3.70 6.36
N LEU A 149 12.28 -4.44 5.55
CA LEU A 149 11.87 -5.80 5.89
C LEU A 149 13.06 -6.77 5.96
N GLN A 150 14.02 -6.66 5.03
CA GLN A 150 15.25 -7.46 5.06
C GLN A 150 16.07 -7.18 6.32
N ILE A 151 16.25 -5.90 6.70
CA ILE A 151 16.97 -5.51 7.92
C ILE A 151 16.26 -6.05 9.15
N GLN A 152 14.92 -5.92 9.22
CA GLN A 152 14.15 -6.47 10.35
C GLN A 152 14.26 -8.00 10.45
N ALA A 153 14.24 -8.71 9.33
CA ALA A 153 14.41 -10.16 9.31
C ALA A 153 15.81 -10.56 9.79
N ALA A 154 16.86 -9.91 9.29
CA ALA A 154 18.24 -10.16 9.69
C ALA A 154 18.47 -9.89 11.19
N MET A 155 17.93 -8.79 11.73
CA MET A 155 18.03 -8.49 13.15
C MET A 155 17.35 -9.57 14.02
N LYS A 156 16.14 -10.01 13.64
CA LYS A 156 15.45 -11.09 14.37
C LYS A 156 16.19 -12.41 14.29
N GLU A 157 16.80 -12.72 13.15
CA GLU A 157 17.60 -13.92 13.00
C GLU A 157 18.83 -13.90 13.91
N GLN A 158 19.55 -12.77 13.97
CA GLN A 158 20.68 -12.59 14.87
C GLN A 158 20.26 -12.73 16.34
N GLU A 159 19.14 -12.12 16.74
CA GLU A 159 18.61 -12.24 18.10
C GLU A 159 18.30 -13.70 18.47
N LEU A 160 17.67 -14.45 17.55
CA LEU A 160 17.39 -15.88 17.75
C LEU A 160 18.68 -16.70 17.84
N GLN A 161 19.71 -16.38 17.05
CA GLN A 161 21.00 -17.05 17.15
C GLN A 161 21.66 -16.79 18.51
N THR A 162 21.67 -15.55 18.99
CA THR A 162 22.18 -15.21 20.33
C THR A 162 21.42 -15.96 21.43
N GLN A 163 20.08 -16.01 21.36
CA GLN A 163 19.28 -16.75 22.32
C GLN A 163 19.58 -18.26 22.31
N ARG A 164 19.81 -18.87 21.13
CA ARG A 164 20.19 -20.28 21.03
C ARG A 164 21.55 -20.54 21.67
N TYR A 165 22.52 -19.68 21.40
CA TYR A 165 23.86 -19.79 21.99
C TYR A 165 23.84 -19.66 23.51
N ILE A 166 23.08 -18.70 24.05
CA ILE A 166 22.91 -18.55 25.49
C ILE A 166 22.30 -19.82 26.11
N LYS A 167 21.22 -20.34 25.50
CA LYS A 167 20.60 -21.60 25.97
C LYS A 167 21.55 -22.79 25.92
N GLU A 168 22.41 -22.86 24.90
CA GLU A 168 23.41 -23.91 24.79
C GLU A 168 24.45 -23.82 25.92
N ILE A 169 24.91 -22.61 26.25
CA ILE A 169 25.78 -22.37 27.42
C ILE A 169 25.07 -22.77 28.71
N GLU A 170 23.80 -22.40 28.89
CA GLU A 170 23.01 -22.75 30.07
C GLU A 170 22.84 -24.27 30.23
N ILE A 171 22.57 -24.99 29.13
CA ILE A 171 22.48 -26.46 29.14
C ILE A 171 23.82 -27.07 29.55
N LYS A 172 24.93 -26.62 28.95
CA LYS A 172 26.29 -27.10 29.31
C LYS A 172 26.64 -26.77 30.76
N ALA A 173 26.21 -25.62 31.29
CA ALA A 173 26.42 -25.25 32.68
C ALA A 173 25.64 -26.17 33.63
N LYS A 174 24.36 -26.45 33.32
CA LYS A 174 23.54 -27.40 34.11
C LYS A 174 24.06 -28.82 34.05
N GLU A 175 24.57 -29.25 32.90
CA GLU A 175 25.22 -30.55 32.75
C GLU A 175 26.47 -30.66 33.63
N ARG A 176 27.34 -29.63 33.62
CA ARG A 176 28.49 -29.56 34.53
C ARG A 176 28.08 -29.56 36.00
N GLU A 177 27.03 -28.84 36.35
CA GLU A 177 26.51 -28.80 37.72
C GLU A 177 26.03 -30.19 38.17
N MET A 178 25.27 -30.89 37.33
CA MET A 178 24.80 -32.24 37.61
C MET A 178 25.96 -33.23 37.73
N ASP A 179 26.93 -33.17 36.82
CA ASP A 179 28.14 -34.00 36.86
C ASP A 179 28.94 -33.74 38.15
N MET A 180 29.05 -32.48 38.60
CA MET A 180 29.69 -32.13 39.88
C MET A 180 28.92 -32.64 41.10
N GLN A 181 27.58 -32.64 41.06
CA GLN A 181 26.77 -33.23 42.13
C GLN A 181 27.01 -34.74 42.23
N ILE A 182 27.17 -35.43 41.11
CA ILE A 182 27.52 -36.85 41.08
C ILE A 182 28.92 -37.06 41.69
N LEU A 183 29.92 -36.27 41.27
CA LEU A 183 31.29 -36.39 41.78
C LEU A 183 31.37 -36.20 43.31
N ASN A 184 30.60 -35.25 43.85
CA ASN A 184 30.63 -34.87 45.27
C ASN A 184 29.64 -35.65 46.16
N SER A 185 28.90 -36.63 45.62
CA SER A 185 27.90 -37.35 46.40
C SER A 185 28.51 -38.27 47.45
N ASP A 186 27.94 -38.30 48.66
CA ASP A 186 28.41 -39.16 49.75
C ASP A 186 28.20 -40.66 49.42
N THR A 187 29.29 -41.43 49.55
CA THR A 187 29.33 -42.87 49.26
C THR A 187 29.31 -43.75 50.52
N SER A 188 29.32 -43.14 51.71
CA SER A 188 29.31 -43.85 53.00
C SER A 188 28.05 -44.70 53.20
N THR A 189 26.92 -44.27 52.65
CA THR A 189 25.61 -44.94 52.73
C THR A 189 25.30 -45.86 51.53
N MET A 190 26.17 -45.88 50.52
CA MET A 190 25.98 -46.68 49.30
C MET A 190 26.34 -48.17 49.55
N SER A 191 25.62 -49.09 48.92
CA SER A 191 26.04 -50.50 48.85
C SER A 191 27.30 -50.67 47.99
N GLU A 192 28.06 -51.75 48.18
CA GLU A 192 29.30 -52.01 47.42
C GLU A 192 29.09 -51.97 45.89
N LYS A 193 28.01 -52.61 45.40
CA LYS A 193 27.64 -52.59 43.98
C LYS A 193 27.38 -51.17 43.47
N ARG A 194 26.74 -50.32 44.28
CA ARG A 194 26.41 -48.95 43.90
C ARG A 194 27.64 -48.04 43.98
N ARG A 195 28.56 -48.30 44.93
CA ARG A 195 29.84 -47.60 45.05
C ARG A 195 30.75 -47.86 43.84
N ALA A 196 30.84 -49.12 43.38
CA ALA A 196 31.59 -49.45 42.16
C ALA A 196 31.02 -48.75 40.91
N LEU A 197 29.69 -48.64 40.79
CA LEU A 197 29.06 -47.89 39.69
C LEU A 197 29.32 -46.38 39.77
N HIS A 198 29.33 -45.83 40.99
CA HIS A 198 29.64 -44.42 41.23
C HIS A 198 31.09 -44.08 40.86
N GLU A 199 32.04 -44.93 41.22
CA GLU A 199 33.46 -44.78 40.86
C GLU A 199 33.65 -44.73 39.33
N ILE A 200 33.03 -45.66 38.59
CA ILE A 200 33.05 -45.66 37.11
C ILE A 200 32.42 -44.38 36.53
N ALA A 201 31.35 -43.87 37.16
CA ALA A 201 30.71 -42.63 36.73
C ALA A 201 31.62 -41.41 36.95
N CYS A 202 32.29 -41.34 38.11
CA CYS A 202 33.26 -40.30 38.44
C CYS A 202 34.45 -40.29 37.48
N GLU A 203 35.00 -41.46 37.13
CA GLU A 203 36.08 -41.57 36.14
C GLU A 203 35.67 -41.00 34.78
N LYS A 204 34.46 -41.33 34.31
CA LYS A 204 33.91 -40.81 33.04
C LYS A 204 33.72 -39.29 33.08
N ILE A 205 33.24 -38.76 34.19
CA ILE A 205 33.04 -37.32 34.38
C ILE A 205 34.41 -36.60 34.43
N MET A 206 35.39 -37.18 35.12
CA MET A 206 36.75 -36.65 35.17
C MET A 206 37.39 -36.60 33.78
N ALA A 207 37.26 -37.66 32.99
CA ALA A 207 37.73 -37.72 31.61
C ALA A 207 36.95 -36.81 30.63
N LYS A 208 35.76 -36.32 31.00
CA LYS A 208 34.98 -35.42 30.16
C LYS A 208 35.35 -33.95 30.36
N TRP A 209 35.79 -33.58 31.57
CA TRP A 209 36.00 -32.18 31.95
C TRP A 209 37.44 -31.82 32.33
N PHE A 210 38.29 -32.79 32.67
CA PHE A 210 39.63 -32.55 33.23
C PHE A 210 40.79 -33.18 32.44
N THR A 211 40.51 -33.75 31.27
CA THR A 211 41.51 -34.25 30.31
C THR A 211 41.36 -33.52 28.98
#